data_AF-A0A1G3XTT0-F1
#
_entry.id   AF-A0A1G3XTT0-F1
#
_cell.length_a   1.000
_cell.length_b   1.000
_cell.length_c   1.000
_cell.angle_alpha   90.00
_cell.angle_beta   90.00
_cell.angle_gamma   90.00
#
_symmetry.space_group_name_H-M   'P 1'
#
loop_
_entity.id
_entity.type
_entity.pdbx_description
1 polymer ?
#
loop_
_entity_poly.entity_id
_entity_poly.type
_entity_poly.pdbx_seq_one_letter_code
_entity_poly.pdbx_strand_id
1 'polypeptide(L)'
;MSEPIARRNLVTEYRIKATRCRSCGAVYFPPKYFCNNEGRESEMLELDHFYELGELYSGSVINEPTKRFSHLNRFVSAIVSLNSSKVRVPGRITDYRPTGNQDVKELIGRELIPRFRRMYSDGADGLIYYSSHNFSFKDDYYPHQKYEVIAPSSKDGKPGIVGYGVYVPKFRIKND
;
A
#
# COMPACT_ATOMS: atom_id res chain seq x y z
N MET A 1 -1.16 7.54 17.99
CA MET A 1 -2.45 6.93 17.58
C MET A 1 -2.73 5.85 18.61
N SER A 2 -3.97 5.56 19.01
CA SER A 2 -4.16 4.46 19.96
C SER A 2 -3.88 3.11 19.27
N GLU A 3 -3.29 2.18 19.99
CA GLU A 3 -2.90 0.86 19.49
C GLU A 3 -4.08 0.09 18.85
N PRO A 4 -5.32 0.14 19.40
CA PRO A 4 -6.47 -0.50 18.76
C PRO A 4 -6.85 0.13 17.42
N ILE A 5 -6.68 1.44 17.25
CA ILE A 5 -6.92 2.12 15.97
C ILE A 5 -5.87 1.67 14.95
N ALA A 6 -4.60 1.63 15.36
CA ALA A 6 -3.50 1.16 14.52
C ALA A 6 -3.80 -0.26 14.00
N ARG A 7 -4.23 -1.17 14.89
CA ARG A 7 -4.59 -2.55 14.53
C ARG A 7 -5.73 -2.63 13.52
N ARG A 8 -6.79 -1.84 13.67
CA ARG A 8 -7.91 -1.82 12.71
C ARG A 8 -7.49 -1.30 11.34
N ASN A 9 -6.58 -0.34 11.32
CA ASN A 9 -6.13 0.29 10.08
C ASN A 9 -5.06 -0.52 9.33
N LEU A 10 -4.46 -1.56 9.92
CA LEU A 10 -3.41 -2.38 9.29
C LEU A 10 -3.79 -2.85 7.89
N VAL A 11 -5.04 -3.26 7.71
CA VAL A 11 -5.53 -3.79 6.43
C VAL A 11 -5.44 -2.73 5.33
N THR A 12 -5.88 -1.51 5.63
CA THR A 12 -5.83 -0.38 4.70
C THR A 12 -4.40 0.12 4.50
N GLU A 13 -3.64 0.27 5.59
CA GLU A 13 -2.27 0.78 5.54
C GLU A 13 -1.31 -0.17 4.83
N TYR A 14 -1.43 -1.48 5.01
CA TYR A 14 -0.43 -2.44 4.52
C TYR A 14 -0.71 -2.86 3.07
N ARG A 15 -1.97 -2.91 2.65
CA ARG A 15 -2.34 -3.40 1.31
C ARG A 15 -3.08 -2.38 0.44
N ILE A 16 -3.22 -1.13 0.90
CA ILE A 16 -3.97 -0.09 0.18
C ILE A 16 -5.35 -0.61 -0.21
N LYS A 17 -6.05 -1.20 0.76
CA LYS A 17 -7.38 -1.75 0.49
C LYS A 17 -8.36 -0.63 0.19
N ALA A 18 -9.13 -0.81 -0.87
CA ALA A 18 -10.26 0.03 -1.24
C ALA A 18 -11.52 -0.82 -1.34
N THR A 19 -12.68 -0.18 -1.48
CA THR A 19 -13.94 -0.89 -1.69
C THR A 19 -14.65 -0.36 -2.92
N ARG A 20 -15.10 -1.25 -3.79
CA ARG A 20 -15.93 -0.94 -4.96
C ARG A 20 -17.35 -1.41 -4.73
N CYS A 21 -18.31 -0.52 -4.92
CA CYS A 21 -19.71 -0.89 -4.96
C CYS A 21 -19.99 -1.73 -6.21
N ARG A 22 -20.60 -2.91 -6.04
CA ARG A 22 -20.93 -3.82 -7.15
C ARG A 22 -21.98 -3.23 -8.09
N SER A 23 -22.92 -2.46 -7.56
CA SER A 23 -24.09 -1.97 -8.29
C SER A 23 -23.77 -0.69 -9.08
N CYS A 24 -23.30 0.39 -8.46
CA CYS A 24 -22.94 1.64 -9.16
C CYS A 24 -21.47 1.72 -9.61
N GLY A 25 -20.60 0.79 -9.20
CA GLY A 25 -19.19 0.79 -9.59
C GLY A 25 -18.31 1.82 -8.89
N ALA A 26 -18.86 2.65 -7.99
CA ALA A 26 -18.09 3.67 -7.27
C ALA A 26 -17.02 3.02 -6.37
N VAL A 27 -15.80 3.55 -6.40
CA VAL A 27 -14.67 3.08 -5.59
C VAL A 27 -14.35 4.09 -4.49
N TYR A 28 -14.11 3.59 -3.28
CA TYR A 28 -13.84 4.40 -2.10
C TYR A 28 -12.53 4.00 -1.44
N PHE A 29 -11.78 5.02 -1.04
CA PHE A 29 -10.59 4.91 -0.20
C PHE A 29 -10.64 6.05 0.84
N PRO A 30 -10.48 5.78 2.14
CA PRO A 30 -10.39 4.46 2.79
C PRO A 30 -11.62 3.56 2.54
N PRO A 31 -11.52 2.24 2.77
CA PRO A 31 -12.58 1.30 2.47
C PRO A 31 -13.83 1.58 3.31
N LYS A 32 -15.00 1.48 2.70
CA LYS A 32 -16.31 1.72 3.32
C LYS A 32 -17.18 0.47 3.30
N TYR A 33 -18.00 0.31 4.34
CA TYR A 33 -18.99 -0.77 4.41
C TYR A 33 -20.22 -0.54 3.53
N PHE A 34 -20.50 0.72 3.16
CA PHE A 34 -21.69 1.08 2.39
C PHE A 34 -21.35 2.18 1.36
N CYS A 35 -22.00 2.11 0.21
CA CYS A 35 -21.93 3.10 -0.86
C CYS A 35 -22.64 4.40 -0.45
N ASN A 36 -22.13 5.55 -0.90
CA ASN A 36 -22.80 6.83 -0.68
C ASN A 36 -24.07 6.99 -1.53
N ASN A 37 -24.17 6.29 -2.66
CA ASN A 37 -25.28 6.44 -3.60
C ASN A 37 -26.45 5.51 -3.26
N GLU A 38 -26.16 4.25 -2.93
CA GLU A 38 -27.16 3.20 -2.66
C GLU A 38 -27.37 2.94 -1.16
N GLY A 39 -26.49 3.50 -0.32
CA GLY A 39 -26.56 3.30 1.12
C GLY A 39 -26.37 1.84 1.52
N ARG A 40 -27.22 1.36 2.43
CA ARG A 40 -27.04 0.07 3.12
C ARG A 40 -27.35 -1.16 2.26
N GLU A 41 -28.06 -0.98 1.14
CA GLU A 41 -28.40 -2.07 0.22
C GLU A 41 -27.22 -2.46 -0.68
N SER A 42 -26.17 -1.63 -0.71
CA SER A 42 -25.01 -1.87 -1.55
C SER A 42 -24.18 -3.07 -1.10
N GLU A 43 -23.70 -3.83 -2.08
CA GLU A 43 -22.69 -4.86 -1.90
C GLU A 43 -21.30 -4.27 -2.21
N MET A 44 -20.44 -4.21 -1.20
CA MET A 44 -19.10 -3.63 -1.31
C MET A 44 -18.06 -4.74 -1.51
N LEU A 45 -17.39 -4.72 -2.65
CA LEU A 45 -16.29 -5.62 -2.99
C LEU A 45 -14.96 -5.02 -2.53
N GLU A 46 -14.14 -5.80 -1.83
CA GLU A 46 -12.79 -5.38 -1.47
C GLU A 46 -11.86 -5.41 -2.70
N LEU A 47 -11.06 -4.36 -2.84
CA LEU A 47 -9.99 -4.25 -3.83
C LEU A 47 -8.64 -4.16 -3.11
N ASP A 48 -7.64 -4.79 -3.70
CA ASP A 48 -6.25 -4.75 -3.26
C ASP A 48 -5.41 -4.04 -4.32
N HIS A 49 -4.84 -2.90 -3.94
CA HIS A 49 -4.07 -2.05 -4.85
C HIS A 49 -2.56 -2.08 -4.58
N PHE A 50 -2.08 -2.94 -3.67
CA PHE A 50 -0.68 -2.94 -3.27
C PHE A 50 0.30 -3.20 -4.43
N TYR A 51 -0.08 -4.06 -5.38
CA TYR A 51 0.77 -4.41 -6.52
C TYR A 51 0.51 -3.55 -7.76
N GLU A 52 -0.39 -2.58 -7.64
CA GLU A 52 -0.81 -1.75 -8.76
C GLU A 52 0.15 -0.59 -8.99
N LEU A 53 0.37 -0.24 -10.26
CA LEU A 53 1.05 1.00 -10.62
C LEU A 53 0.11 2.19 -10.39
N GLY A 54 0.67 3.24 -9.82
CA GLY A 54 0.02 4.53 -9.70
C GLY A 54 0.68 5.60 -10.56
N GLU A 55 0.03 6.74 -10.67
CA GLU A 55 0.54 7.94 -11.31
C GLU A 55 0.52 9.10 -10.30
N LEU A 56 1.57 9.92 -10.26
CA LEU A 56 1.58 11.11 -9.41
C LEU A 56 0.55 12.12 -9.92
N TYR A 57 -0.57 12.27 -9.21
CA TYR A 57 -1.65 13.19 -9.59
C TYR A 57 -1.38 14.62 -9.11
N SER A 58 -1.01 14.77 -7.85
CA SER A 58 -0.62 16.07 -7.26
C SER A 58 0.27 15.85 -6.05
N GLY A 59 0.89 16.90 -5.53
CA GLY A 59 1.74 16.78 -4.35
C GLY A 59 2.29 18.11 -3.88
N SER A 60 3.24 18.04 -2.95
CA SER A 60 3.98 19.18 -2.43
C SER A 60 5.34 18.73 -1.90
N VAL A 61 6.36 19.55 -2.09
CA VAL A 61 7.68 19.35 -1.48
C VAL A 61 7.66 19.90 -0.06
N ILE A 62 7.85 19.02 0.93
CA ILE A 62 7.95 19.39 2.34
C ILE A 62 9.41 19.74 2.64
N ASN A 63 9.67 21.03 2.85
CA ASN A 63 11.01 21.53 3.16
C ASN A 63 11.37 21.34 4.64
N GLU A 64 10.42 21.60 5.53
CA GLU A 64 10.62 21.53 6.98
C GLU A 64 9.69 20.47 7.58
N PRO A 65 10.17 19.23 7.79
CA PRO A 65 9.37 18.17 8.38
C PRO A 65 9.13 18.43 9.88
N THR A 66 8.02 17.91 10.41
CA THR A 66 7.81 17.90 11.86
C THR A 66 8.84 17.00 12.56
N LYS A 67 9.04 17.16 13.87
CA LYS A 67 10.02 16.37 14.66
C LYS A 67 9.92 14.85 14.43
N ARG A 68 8.70 14.33 14.22
CA ARG A 68 8.45 12.90 13.94
C ARG A 68 9.07 12.42 12.61
N PHE A 69 9.18 13.32 11.64
CA PHE A 69 9.73 13.06 10.31
C PHE A 69 11.10 13.72 10.09
N SER A 70 11.74 14.21 11.15
CA SER A 70 13.05 14.86 11.11
C SER A 70 14.12 14.00 10.42
N HIS A 71 14.05 12.68 10.59
CA HIS A 71 14.95 11.71 9.96
C HIS A 71 14.90 11.70 8.41
N LEU A 72 13.90 12.31 7.79
CA LEU A 72 13.72 12.32 6.34
C LEU A 72 14.23 13.60 5.68
N ASN A 73 14.56 14.64 6.46
CA ASN A 73 14.86 15.98 5.94
C ASN A 73 13.74 16.44 4.98
N ARG A 74 14.09 16.80 3.74
CA ARG A 74 13.16 17.22 2.69
C ARG A 74 12.59 16.01 1.95
N PHE A 75 11.26 15.94 1.79
CA PHE A 75 10.58 14.85 1.10
C PHE A 75 9.35 15.34 0.32
N VAL A 76 8.84 14.52 -0.60
CA VAL A 76 7.63 14.84 -1.38
C VAL A 76 6.41 14.14 -0.80
N SER A 77 5.40 14.93 -0.42
CA SER A 77 4.05 14.43 -0.12
C SER A 77 3.23 14.41 -1.41
N ALA A 78 2.47 13.35 -1.65
CA ALA A 78 1.85 13.07 -2.94
C ALA A 78 0.42 12.55 -2.77
N ILE A 79 -0.43 12.87 -3.74
CA ILE A 79 -1.67 12.18 -4.04
C ILE A 79 -1.42 11.35 -5.28
N VAL A 80 -1.55 10.04 -5.15
CA VAL A 80 -1.30 9.06 -6.21
C VAL A 80 -2.63 8.57 -6.76
N SER A 81 -2.81 8.61 -8.07
CA SER A 81 -3.94 8.00 -8.76
C SER A 81 -3.59 6.57 -9.12
N LEU A 82 -4.34 5.59 -8.62
CA LEU A 82 -4.14 4.18 -8.93
C LEU A 82 -4.81 3.83 -10.28
N ASN A 83 -4.09 3.24 -11.21
CA ASN A 83 -4.47 3.13 -12.63
C ASN A 83 -5.76 2.34 -12.90
N SER A 84 -6.03 1.27 -12.14
CA SER A 84 -7.17 0.36 -12.32
C SER A 84 -8.48 0.93 -11.76
N SER A 85 -8.42 1.66 -10.66
CA SER A 85 -9.60 2.13 -9.93
C SER A 85 -9.80 3.64 -10.01
N LYS A 86 -8.82 4.40 -10.54
CA LYS A 86 -8.75 5.87 -10.52
C LYS A 86 -8.92 6.47 -9.14
N VAL A 87 -8.70 5.66 -8.10
CA VAL A 87 -8.77 6.09 -6.71
C VAL A 87 -7.52 6.90 -6.41
N ARG A 88 -7.72 7.99 -5.67
CA ARG A 88 -6.65 8.87 -5.21
C ARG A 88 -6.27 8.50 -3.79
N VAL A 89 -5.02 8.16 -3.59
CA VAL A 89 -4.47 7.74 -2.30
C VAL A 89 -3.37 8.71 -1.88
N PRO A 90 -3.44 9.28 -0.67
CA PRO A 90 -2.34 10.07 -0.14
C PRO A 90 -1.16 9.19 0.21
N GLY A 91 0.04 9.70 0.01
CA GLY A 91 1.27 9.02 0.40
C GLY A 91 2.49 9.92 0.27
N ARG A 92 3.65 9.31 0.43
CA ARG A 92 4.95 9.97 0.32
C ARG A 92 5.78 9.32 -0.76
N ILE A 93 6.52 10.12 -1.52
CA ILE A 93 7.54 9.59 -2.42
C ILE A 93 8.80 9.29 -1.60
N THR A 94 9.23 8.03 -1.61
CA THR A 94 10.45 7.54 -0.96
C THR A 94 11.54 7.30 -1.99
N ASP A 95 12.78 7.15 -1.51
CA ASP A 95 13.99 6.95 -2.34
C ASP A 95 14.31 8.10 -3.31
N TYR A 96 13.52 9.18 -3.23
CA TYR A 96 13.70 10.42 -3.95
C TYR A 96 13.96 11.59 -3.00
N ARG A 97 15.02 12.35 -3.25
CA ARG A 97 15.35 13.56 -2.49
C ARG A 97 15.26 14.80 -3.39
N PRO A 98 14.32 15.71 -3.12
CA PRO A 98 14.24 16.97 -3.85
C PRO A 98 15.51 17.80 -3.69
N THR A 99 16.08 18.25 -4.80
CA THR A 99 17.28 19.09 -4.84
C THR A 99 16.93 20.54 -5.16
N GLY A 100 17.62 21.50 -4.51
CA GLY A 100 17.41 22.93 -4.78
C GLY A 100 15.97 23.39 -4.55
N ASN A 101 15.41 24.14 -5.51
CA ASN A 101 14.04 24.66 -5.51
C ASN A 101 13.10 23.87 -6.44
N GLN A 102 13.30 22.56 -6.54
CA GLN A 102 12.48 21.72 -7.41
C GLN A 102 10.99 21.87 -7.12
N ASP A 103 10.21 22.11 -8.18
CA ASP A 103 8.76 22.13 -8.13
C ASP A 103 8.21 20.70 -8.30
N VAL A 104 7.17 20.36 -7.54
CA VAL A 104 6.49 19.08 -7.65
C VAL A 104 5.83 18.90 -9.02
N LYS A 105 5.53 20.00 -9.73
CA LYS A 105 4.93 19.97 -11.07
C LYS A 105 5.73 19.17 -12.08
N GLU A 106 7.06 19.18 -11.98
CA GLU A 106 7.95 18.40 -12.84
C GLU A 106 7.82 16.90 -12.64
N LEU A 107 7.28 16.47 -11.49
CA LEU A 107 7.12 15.08 -11.11
C LEU A 107 5.71 14.54 -11.42
N ILE A 108 4.74 15.42 -11.70
CA ILE A 108 3.36 15.05 -11.99
C ILE A 108 3.31 14.18 -13.25
N GLY A 109 2.50 13.13 -13.23
CA GLY A 109 2.36 12.19 -14.35
C GLY A 109 3.38 11.05 -14.36
N ARG A 110 4.37 11.07 -13.47
CA ARG A 110 5.32 9.95 -13.35
C ARG A 110 4.66 8.73 -12.73
N GLU A 111 5.03 7.55 -13.24
CA GLU A 111 4.58 6.27 -12.70
C GLU A 111 5.27 5.96 -11.36
N LEU A 112 4.47 5.45 -10.42
CA LEU A 112 4.82 5.17 -9.04
C LEU A 112 4.49 3.72 -8.69
N ILE A 113 5.30 3.13 -7.81
CA ILE A 113 5.12 1.77 -7.27
C ILE A 113 4.92 1.87 -5.75
N PRO A 114 3.86 1.27 -5.19
CA PRO A 114 3.70 1.15 -3.74
C PRO A 114 4.82 0.33 -3.09
N ARG A 115 5.31 0.78 -1.95
CA ARG A 115 6.38 0.15 -1.17
C ARG A 115 5.98 0.07 0.31
N PHE A 116 6.08 -1.11 0.89
CA PHE A 116 5.88 -1.29 2.32
C PHE A 116 7.08 -0.73 3.08
N ARG A 117 6.89 0.34 3.85
CA ARG A 117 7.96 1.05 4.58
C ARG A 117 7.50 1.47 5.97
N ARG A 118 8.48 1.68 6.86
CA ARG A 118 8.25 2.31 8.16
C ARG A 118 7.84 3.78 7.95
N MET A 119 6.73 4.19 8.54
CA MET A 119 6.31 5.60 8.56
C MET A 119 6.97 6.36 9.71
N TYR A 120 6.78 5.89 10.94
CA TYR A 120 7.34 6.48 12.16
C TYR A 120 7.27 5.46 13.32
N SER A 121 7.97 5.75 14.42
CA SER A 121 7.82 5.04 15.71
C SER A 121 7.23 5.98 16.76
N ASP A 122 6.42 5.44 17.66
CA ASP A 122 5.85 6.19 18.79
C ASP A 122 6.81 6.17 19.99
N GLY A 123 7.88 6.96 19.90
CA GLY A 123 8.95 6.94 20.91
C GLY A 123 9.84 5.70 20.83
N ALA A 124 10.54 5.40 21.92
CA ALA A 124 11.45 4.26 22.04
C ALA A 124 10.72 2.95 22.37
N ASP A 125 9.69 3.03 23.23
CA ASP A 125 8.97 1.85 23.74
C ASP A 125 7.61 1.62 23.07
N GLY A 126 7.20 2.50 22.16
CA GLY A 126 5.91 2.40 21.48
C GLY A 126 5.95 1.66 20.16
N LEU A 127 4.78 1.57 19.51
CA LEU A 127 4.62 0.84 18.26
C LEU A 127 5.40 1.46 17.10
N ILE A 128 5.88 0.59 16.22
CA ILE A 128 6.44 0.97 14.93
C ILE A 128 5.32 0.89 13.88
N TYR A 129 5.03 2.04 13.26
CA TYR A 129 3.97 2.14 12.25
C TYR A 129 4.58 1.89 10.87
N TYR A 130 4.01 0.92 10.16
CA TYR A 130 4.35 0.61 8.78
C TYR A 130 3.17 0.94 7.87
N SER A 131 3.46 1.26 6.61
CA SER A 131 2.45 1.55 5.62
C SER A 131 2.99 1.39 4.20
N SER A 132 2.10 1.05 3.30
CA SER A 132 2.30 1.00 1.85
C SER A 132 1.94 2.32 1.16
N HIS A 133 1.52 3.34 1.91
CA HIS A 133 1.39 4.73 1.45
C HIS A 133 2.76 5.42 1.22
N ASN A 134 3.79 4.63 0.90
CA ASN A 134 5.10 5.08 0.49
C ASN A 134 5.30 4.60 -0.94
N PHE A 135 5.65 5.49 -1.84
CA PHE A 135 5.74 5.22 -3.26
C PHE A 135 7.16 5.49 -3.75
N SER A 136 7.72 4.61 -4.57
CA SER A 136 8.96 4.90 -5.32
C SER A 136 8.60 5.19 -6.78
N PHE A 137 9.44 5.92 -7.50
CA PHE A 137 9.29 6.01 -8.95
C PHE A 137 9.54 4.65 -9.61
N LYS A 138 8.88 4.40 -10.75
CA LYS A 138 9.02 3.13 -11.47
C LYS A 138 10.39 2.98 -12.14
N ASP A 139 10.97 4.10 -12.58
CA ASP A 139 12.30 4.20 -13.17
C ASP A 139 13.44 4.27 -12.13
N ASP A 140 13.10 4.10 -10.85
CA ASP A 140 14.07 4.04 -9.76
C ASP A 140 14.72 2.65 -9.63
N TYR A 141 15.63 2.50 -8.66
CA TYR A 141 16.46 1.32 -8.45
C TYR A 141 15.70 -0.02 -8.35
N TYR A 142 14.49 -0.02 -7.77
CA TYR A 142 13.72 -1.24 -7.57
C TYR A 142 12.67 -1.42 -8.68
N PRO A 143 12.74 -2.51 -9.48
CA PRO A 143 11.74 -2.75 -10.52
C PRO A 143 10.36 -3.04 -9.92
N HIS A 144 9.33 -2.88 -10.75
CA HIS A 144 7.99 -3.38 -10.45
C HIS A 144 7.98 -4.91 -10.52
N GLN A 145 7.50 -5.55 -9.46
CA GLN A 145 7.27 -6.99 -9.45
C GLN A 145 5.78 -7.25 -9.68
N LYS A 146 5.45 -7.89 -10.80
CA LYS A 146 4.07 -8.31 -11.07
C LYS A 146 3.68 -9.41 -10.08
N TYR A 147 2.53 -9.24 -9.46
CA TYR A 147 1.96 -10.27 -8.59
C TYR A 147 1.17 -11.26 -9.45
N GLU A 148 1.74 -12.45 -9.62
CA GLU A 148 1.08 -13.56 -10.30
C GLU A 148 0.67 -14.61 -9.27
N VAL A 149 -0.63 -14.87 -9.17
CA VAL A 149 -1.15 -15.94 -8.31
C VAL A 149 -0.89 -17.27 -9.00
N ILE A 150 0.16 -17.95 -8.57
CA ILE A 150 0.48 -19.30 -9.04
C ILE A 150 -0.38 -20.29 -8.24
N ALA A 151 -1.37 -20.90 -8.90
CA ALA A 151 -2.10 -22.01 -8.31
C ALA A 151 -1.13 -23.20 -8.10
N PRO A 152 -1.21 -23.90 -6.97
CA PRO A 152 -0.40 -25.09 -6.76
C PRO A 152 -0.70 -26.13 -7.84
N SER A 153 0.34 -26.72 -8.43
CA SER A 153 0.20 -27.71 -9.51
C SER A 153 -0.48 -29.01 -9.07
N SER A 154 -0.42 -29.35 -7.78
CA SER A 154 -1.16 -30.47 -7.19
C SER A 154 -1.43 -30.23 -5.71
N LYS A 155 -2.53 -30.78 -5.17
CA LYS A 155 -2.79 -30.83 -3.72
C LYS A 155 -1.86 -31.83 -3.01
N ASP A 156 -1.27 -32.76 -3.78
CA ASP A 156 -0.43 -33.87 -3.32
C ASP A 156 1.06 -33.62 -3.59
N GLY A 157 1.52 -32.39 -3.32
CA GLY A 157 2.92 -32.02 -3.50
C GLY A 157 3.86 -32.90 -2.67
N LYS A 158 5.06 -33.17 -3.20
CA LYS A 158 6.17 -33.66 -2.36
C LYS A 158 6.49 -32.58 -1.32
N PRO A 159 6.86 -32.96 -0.08
CA PRO A 159 7.28 -31.96 0.89
C PRO A 159 8.54 -31.28 0.35
N GLY A 160 8.66 -29.98 0.57
CA GLY A 160 9.75 -29.21 -0.01
C GLY A 160 9.93 -27.84 0.62
N ILE A 161 11.09 -27.24 0.40
CA ILE A 161 11.40 -25.89 0.85
C ILE A 161 10.70 -24.90 -0.09
N VAL A 162 9.83 -24.07 0.46
CA VAL A 162 9.26 -22.88 -0.17
C VAL A 162 9.96 -21.64 0.39
N GLY A 163 9.92 -20.51 -0.31
CA GLY A 163 10.82 -19.35 -0.04
C GLY A 163 10.89 -18.84 1.41
N TYR A 164 9.92 -19.16 2.27
CA TYR A 164 9.90 -18.76 3.69
C TYR A 164 9.71 -19.94 4.66
N GLY A 165 9.78 -21.20 4.21
CA GLY A 165 9.55 -22.35 5.09
C GLY A 165 9.51 -23.71 4.39
N VAL A 166 9.03 -24.73 5.08
CA VAL A 166 8.85 -26.08 4.53
C VAL A 166 7.37 -26.33 4.30
N TYR A 167 6.98 -26.61 3.06
CA TYR A 167 5.66 -27.12 2.75
C TYR A 167 5.59 -28.59 3.14
N VAL A 168 4.73 -28.92 4.10
CA VAL A 168 4.36 -30.30 4.44
C VAL A 168 2.89 -30.50 4.10
N PRO A 169 2.54 -31.46 3.22
CA PRO A 169 1.15 -31.68 2.88
C PRO A 169 0.34 -32.14 4.08
N LYS A 170 -0.87 -31.58 4.25
CA LYS A 170 -1.74 -31.82 5.41
C LYS A 170 -2.07 -33.30 5.64
N PHE A 171 -2.14 -34.10 4.58
CA PHE A 171 -2.44 -35.54 4.67
C PHE A 171 -1.26 -36.40 5.18
N ARG A 172 -0.03 -35.88 5.25
CA ARG A 172 1.12 -36.60 5.83
C ARG A 172 1.26 -36.41 7.33
N ILE A 173 0.55 -35.47 7.93
CA ILE A 173 0.58 -35.23 9.38
C ILE A 173 -0.39 -36.23 10.01
N LYS A 174 0.14 -37.32 10.56
CA LYS A 174 -0.61 -38.17 11.49
C LYS A 174 -0.49 -37.53 12.87
N ASN A 175 -1.63 -37.18 13.47
CA ASN A 175 -1.67 -36.88 14.89
C ASN A 175 -1.86 -38.23 15.60
N ASP A 176 -0.83 -38.68 16.31
CA ASP A 176 -0.96 -39.71 17.34
C ASP A 176 -1.51 -39.09 18.63
#